data_AF-A0A6B1I896-F1
#
_entry.id   AF-A0A6B1I896-F1
#
_cell.length_a   1.000
_cell.length_b   1.000
_cell.length_c   1.000
_cell.angle_alpha   90.00
_cell.angle_beta   90.00
_cell.angle_gamma   90.00
#
_symmetry.space_group_name_H-M   'P 1'
#
loop_
_entity.id
_entity.type
_entity.pdbx_description
1 polymer ?
#
loop_
_entity_poly.entity_id
_entity_poly.type
_entity_poly.pdbx_seq_one_letter_code
_entity_poly.pdbx_strand_id
1 'polypeptide(L)'
;MYQHLDLITLKSGEAVQVGVVQGPDLDWAERVETLLSHKGPSWRWGNEQVLRTQTGLDVFFYLLHRDGDPFANIMTIEYRGVGLLGHVYTRP
;
A
#
# COMPACT_ATOMS: atom_id res chain seq x y z
N MET A 1 8.22 5.27 -4.14
CA MET A 1 7.67 6.09 -5.23
C MET A 1 6.36 5.47 -5.72
N TYR A 2 5.33 6.31 -5.85
CA TYR A 2 4.04 5.94 -6.40
C TYR A 2 4.09 5.82 -7.92
N GLN A 3 3.45 4.78 -8.42
CA GLN A 3 3.22 4.54 -9.83
C GLN A 3 1.73 4.30 -10.06
N HIS A 4 1.14 5.08 -10.96
CA HIS A 4 -0.17 4.78 -11.50
C HIS A 4 -0.11 3.53 -12.39
N LEU A 5 -1.06 2.61 -12.21
CA LEU A 5 -1.15 1.39 -12.99
C LEU A 5 -2.31 1.45 -13.98
N ASP A 6 -3.51 1.80 -13.53
CA ASP A 6 -4.69 1.90 -14.40
C ASP A 6 -5.88 2.63 -13.72
N LEU A 7 -6.93 2.92 -14.49
CA LEU A 7 -8.27 3.26 -14.01
C LEU A 7 -9.20 2.08 -14.28
N ILE A 8 -9.69 1.43 -13.22
CA ILE A 8 -10.52 0.22 -13.34
C ILE A 8 -11.97 0.46 -12.95
N THR A 9 -12.88 -0.32 -13.53
CA THR A 9 -14.29 -0.35 -13.12
C THR A 9 -14.54 -1.51 -12.16
N LEU A 10 -15.00 -1.20 -10.94
CA LEU A 10 -15.41 -2.18 -9.96
C LEU A 10 -16.72 -2.88 -10.37
N LYS A 11 -17.06 -3.99 -9.71
CA LYS A 11 -18.34 -4.70 -9.93
C LYS A 11 -19.58 -3.84 -9.64
N SER A 12 -19.43 -2.78 -8.85
CA SER A 12 -20.46 -1.78 -8.60
C SER A 12 -20.70 -0.82 -9.78
N GLY A 13 -19.83 -0.85 -10.81
CA GLY A 13 -19.81 0.13 -11.89
C GLY A 13 -18.97 1.38 -11.58
N GLU A 14 -18.43 1.49 -10.36
CA GLU A 14 -17.59 2.61 -9.96
C GLU A 14 -16.20 2.56 -10.62
N ALA A 15 -15.72 3.68 -11.15
CA ALA A 15 -14.35 3.82 -11.65
C ALA A 15 -13.39 4.26 -10.53
N VAL A 16 -12.29 3.55 -10.33
CA VAL A 16 -11.29 3.83 -9.28
C VAL A 16 -9.86 3.71 -9.82
N GLN A 17 -8.93 4.45 -9.22
CA GLN A 17 -7.52 4.39 -9.62
C GLN A 17 -6.82 3.21 -8.96
N VAL A 18 -6.01 2.50 -9.75
CA VAL A 18 -5.07 1.47 -9.31
C VAL A 18 -3.67 2.05 -9.36
N GLY A 19 -2.90 1.84 -8.30
CA GLY A 19 -1.49 2.17 -8.31
C GLY A 19 -0.69 1.32 -7.34
N VAL A 20 0.62 1.50 -7.36
CA VAL A 20 1.55 0.87 -6.43
C VAL A 20 2.42 1.93 -5.80
N VAL A 21 2.60 1.86 -4.48
CA VAL A 21 3.61 2.63 -3.75
C VAL A 21 4.76 1.68 -3.43
N GLN A 22 5.93 1.92 -4.00
CA GLN A 22 7.15 1.22 -3.59
C GLN A 22 7.81 1.97 -2.43
N GLY A 23 8.05 1.31 -1.31
CA GLY A 23 8.72 1.92 -0.15
C GLY A 23 10.24 2.10 -0.36
N PRO A 24 10.86 3.15 0.20
CA PRO A 24 10.23 4.29 0.89
C PRO A 24 9.55 5.27 -0.08
N ASP A 25 8.47 5.89 0.40
CA ASP A 25 7.72 6.95 -0.29
C ASP A 25 7.12 7.91 0.73
N LEU A 26 7.80 9.03 0.97
CA LEU A 26 7.38 10.00 1.98
C LEU A 26 6.10 10.76 1.58
N ASP A 27 5.86 10.92 0.27
CA ASP A 27 4.67 11.61 -0.23
C ASP A 27 3.41 10.77 0.05
N TRP A 28 3.52 9.44 -0.06
CA TRP A 28 2.41 8.52 0.19
C TRP A 28 2.36 7.92 1.59
N ALA A 29 3.41 8.05 2.40
CA ALA A 29 3.54 7.42 3.71
C ALA A 29 2.30 7.64 4.59
N GLU A 30 1.89 8.88 4.78
CA GLU A 30 0.77 9.22 5.67
C GLU A 30 -0.57 8.60 5.19
N ARG A 31 -0.80 8.56 3.88
CA ARG A 31 -2.03 8.00 3.29
C ARG A 31 -2.11 6.49 3.51
N VAL A 32 -1.01 5.78 3.29
CA VAL A 32 -0.92 4.33 3.49
C VAL A 32 -0.98 3.98 4.98
N GLU A 33 -0.28 4.73 5.84
CA GLU A 33 -0.34 4.58 7.29
C GLU A 33 -1.76 4.79 7.83
N THR A 34 -2.48 5.79 7.32
CA THR A 34 -3.87 6.06 7.70
C THR A 34 -4.79 4.90 7.33
N LEU A 35 -4.69 4.37 6.10
CA LEU A 35 -5.46 3.20 5.67
C LEU A 35 -5.20 1.97 6.56
N LEU A 36 -3.95 1.75 6.96
CA LEU A 36 -3.52 0.58 7.73
C LEU A 36 -3.49 0.82 9.26
N SER A 37 -4.00 1.97 9.72
CA SER A 37 -4.00 2.37 11.14
C SER A 37 -4.81 1.46 12.07
N HIS A 38 -5.74 0.67 11.51
CA HIS A 38 -6.54 -0.31 12.26
C HIS A 38 -5.71 -1.50 12.78
N LYS A 39 -4.44 -1.63 12.38
CA LYS A 39 -3.55 -2.72 12.80
C LYS A 39 -2.92 -2.45 14.18
N GLY A 40 -2.53 -3.54 14.85
CA GLY A 40 -1.81 -3.48 16.13
C GLY A 40 -0.44 -2.77 16.03
N PRO A 41 0.13 -2.33 17.17
CA PRO A 41 1.31 -1.46 17.20
C PRO A 41 2.51 -1.98 16.39
N SER A 42 2.85 -3.27 16.52
CA SER A 42 4.00 -3.86 15.81
C SER A 42 3.86 -3.83 14.29
N TRP A 43 2.63 -4.03 13.79
CA TRP A 43 2.34 -3.97 12.36
C TRP A 43 2.37 -2.54 11.83
N ARG A 44 1.88 -1.57 12.62
CA ARG A 44 1.95 -0.15 12.26
C ARG A 44 3.39 0.32 12.18
N TRP A 45 4.21 -0.03 13.18
CA TRP A 45 5.63 0.27 13.17
C TRP A 45 6.34 -0.33 11.95
N GLY A 46 6.08 -1.59 11.61
CA GLY A 46 6.68 -2.22 10.42
C GLY A 46 6.32 -1.49 9.12
N ASN A 47 5.05 -1.11 8.96
CA ASN A 47 4.58 -0.31 7.83
C ASN A 47 5.28 1.06 7.75
N GLU A 48 5.39 1.75 8.90
CA GLU A 48 6.08 3.05 8.99
C GLU A 48 7.54 2.93 8.57
N GLN A 49 8.25 1.89 9.02
CA GLN A 49 9.65 1.66 8.64
C GLN A 49 9.81 1.53 7.13
N VAL A 50 9.05 0.65 6.48
CA VAL A 50 9.19 0.40 5.04
C VAL A 50 8.70 1.56 4.17
N LEU A 51 7.81 2.42 4.69
CA LEU A 51 7.36 3.63 3.98
C LEU A 51 8.33 4.80 4.13
N ARG A 52 9.06 4.89 5.23
CA ARG A 52 9.87 6.07 5.57
C ARG A 52 11.37 5.86 5.51
N THR A 53 11.84 4.62 5.59
CA THR A 53 13.27 4.30 5.66
C THR A 53 13.66 3.26 4.62
N GLN A 54 14.93 3.32 4.19
CA GLN A 54 15.50 2.30 3.32
C GLN A 54 15.85 1.07 4.15
N THR A 55 15.15 -0.03 3.93
CA THR A 55 15.32 -1.28 4.71
C THR A 55 16.12 -2.37 3.99
N GLY A 56 16.34 -2.21 2.68
CA GLY A 56 16.91 -3.26 1.82
C GLY A 56 15.91 -4.37 1.45
N LEU A 57 14.63 -4.17 1.78
CA LEU A 57 13.51 -4.99 1.31
C LEU A 57 12.85 -4.29 0.12
N ASP A 58 12.39 -5.08 -0.85
CA ASP A 58 11.54 -4.59 -1.92
C ASP A 58 10.08 -4.66 -1.45
N VAL A 59 9.50 -3.49 -1.14
CA VAL A 59 8.16 -3.42 -0.52
C VAL A 59 7.21 -2.65 -1.41
N PHE A 60 6.08 -3.28 -1.73
CA PHE A 60 5.07 -2.73 -2.61
C PHE A 60 3.70 -2.71 -1.93
N PHE A 61 3.05 -1.56 -1.91
CA PHE A 61 1.66 -1.39 -1.50
C PHE A 61 0.82 -1.14 -2.75
N TYR A 62 0.07 -2.14 -3.19
CA TYR A 62 -0.86 -2.01 -4.31
C TYR A 62 -2.19 -1.50 -3.79
N LEU A 63 -2.59 -0.33 -4.27
CA LEU A 63 -3.70 0.43 -3.73
C LEU A 63 -4.82 0.59 -4.75
N LEU A 64 -6.05 0.53 -4.25
CA LEU A 64 -7.17 1.21 -4.89
C LEU A 64 -7.42 2.52 -4.14
N HIS A 65 -7.59 3.60 -4.89
CA HIS A 65 -7.81 4.92 -4.32
C HIS A 65 -8.75 5.78 -5.15
N ARG A 66 -9.34 6.77 -4.49
CA ARG A 66 -10.16 7.82 -5.10
C ARG A 66 -9.45 9.14 -4.88
N ASP A 67 -8.98 9.77 -5.96
CA ASP A 67 -8.29 11.06 -5.91
C ASP A 67 -7.15 11.11 -4.87
N GLY A 68 -6.42 10.01 -4.74
CA GLY A 68 -5.32 9.87 -3.78
C GLY A 68 -5.72 9.39 -2.38
N ASP A 69 -7.00 9.23 -2.03
CA ASP A 69 -7.41 8.59 -0.75
C ASP A 69 -7.53 7.07 -0.93
N PRO A 70 -6.59 6.28 -0.38
CA PRO A 70 -6.60 4.83 -0.55
C PRO A 70 -7.66 4.18 0.34
N PHE A 71 -8.40 3.24 -0.22
CA PHE A 71 -9.43 2.48 0.50
C PHE A 71 -9.22 0.97 0.47
N ALA A 72 -8.33 0.47 -0.39
CA ALA A 72 -7.94 -0.94 -0.43
C ALA A 72 -6.43 -1.09 -0.64
N ASN A 73 -5.87 -2.16 -0.09
CA ASN A 73 -4.44 -2.48 -0.14
C ASN A 73 -4.22 -3.99 -0.25
N ILE A 74 -3.25 -4.39 -1.08
CA ILE A 74 -2.46 -5.61 -0.86
C ILE A 74 -0.99 -5.21 -0.77
N MET A 75 -0.21 -5.90 0.07
CA MET A 75 1.22 -5.62 0.22
C MET A 75 2.03 -6.84 -0.17
N THR A 76 3.10 -6.63 -0.93
CA THR A 76 4.16 -7.62 -1.11
C THR A 76 5.46 -7.10 -0.50
N ILE A 77 6.18 -8.00 0.18
CA ILE A 77 7.54 -7.78 0.69
C ILE A 77 8.42 -8.85 0.08
N GLU A 78 9.46 -8.45 -0.63
CA GLU A 78 10.35 -9.34 -1.35
C GLU A 78 11.79 -9.19 -0.85
N TYR A 79 12.47 -10.32 -0.70
CA TYR A 79 13.89 -10.37 -0.36
C TYR A 79 14.52 -11.64 -0.92
N ARG A 80 15.50 -11.48 -1.81
CA ARG A 80 16.33 -12.58 -2.36
C ARG A 80 15.52 -13.78 -2.89
N GLY A 81 14.47 -13.50 -3.66
CA GLY A 81 13.63 -14.53 -4.28
C GLY A 81 12.56 -15.13 -3.36
N VAL A 82 12.39 -14.61 -2.14
CA VAL A 82 11.27 -14.94 -1.26
C VAL A 82 10.31 -13.76 -1.23
N GLY A 83 9.01 -14.03 -1.41
CA GLY A 83 7.95 -13.04 -1.35
C GLY A 83 6.94 -13.35 -0.25
N LEU A 84 6.54 -12.33 0.50
CA LEU A 84 5.45 -12.38 1.47
C LEU A 84 4.29 -11.54 0.96
N LEU A 85 3.11 -12.14 0.83
CA LEU A 85 1.85 -11.42 0.62
C LEU A 85 1.21 -11.17 1.97
N GLY A 86 0.89 -9.90 2.26
CA GLY A 86 0.36 -9.52 3.56
C GLY A 86 -0.44 -8.22 3.52
N HIS A 87 -0.88 -7.80 4.71
CA HIS A 87 -1.59 -6.54 4.93
C HIS A 87 -2.80 -6.29 4.00
N VAL A 88 -3.41 -7.36 3.50
CA VAL A 88 -4.61 -7.32 2.66
C VAL A 88 -5.74 -6.67 3.46
N TYR A 89 -6.30 -5.58 2.93
CA TYR A 89 -7.35 -4.84 3.59
C TYR A 89 -8.16 -4.01 2.60
N THR A 90 -9.48 -3.97 2.80
CA THR A 90 -10.40 -3.03 2.13
C THR A 90 -11.23 -2.40 3.23
N ARG A 91 -11.38 -1.06 3.21
CA ARG A 91 -12.34 -0.38 4.09
C ARG A 91 -13.75 -0.93 3.83
N PRO A 92 -14.54 -1.24 4.86
CA PRO A 92 -15.90 -1.76 4.72
C PRO A 92 -16.86 -0.73 4.13
#